data_AF-A0ABC8UCC9-F1
#
_entry.id   AF-A0ABC8UCC9-F1
#
_cell.length_a   1.000
_cell.length_b   1.000
_cell.length_c   1.000
_cell.angle_alpha   90.00
_cell.angle_beta   90.00
_cell.angle_gamma   90.00
#
_symmetry.space_group_name_H-M   'P 1'
#
loop_
_entity.id
_entity.type
_entity.pdbx_description
1 polymer ?
#
loop_
_entity_poly.entity_id
_entity_poly.type
_entity_poly.pdbx_seq_one_letter_code
_entity_poly.pdbx_strand_id
1 'polypeptide(L)'
;MGALDVSKVVHKHQGWRLISCIWLHGGVFHILANMLSLLVIGIRLEQEFGFVRIGLLYIISGLGGSLLSALFIQSNISVGASGALFGLLGGMLSELITNWTIYANKVAALLTLVVIIVLNLAVGILPHVDNFAHIGGFLSGFLLGFVFLIRPQFGWVSQRYAAPGYSSISAKPKFKMYQCILWVASLILLIVGFTVGLVILLRGVDLNDECSWCHYLSCVPTSRWSCNTQPVSCLADQTSDQLTLTCSSTGKSKTYALSNATTSQIRGLCSLLCH
;
A
#
# COMPACT_ATOMS: atom_id res chain seq x y z
N MET A 1 19.47 -0.78 1.73
CA MET A 1 18.20 -0.02 1.68
C MET A 1 17.04 -0.88 2.18
N GLY A 2 15.99 -0.27 2.74
CA GLY A 2 14.81 -0.92 3.34
C GLY A 2 13.63 -1.18 2.38
N ALA A 3 13.89 -1.29 1.08
CA ALA A 3 12.85 -1.54 0.09
C ALA A 3 12.22 -2.94 0.27
N LEU A 4 10.99 -3.10 -0.22
CA LEU A 4 10.30 -4.37 -0.21
C LEU A 4 10.95 -5.28 -1.26
N ASP A 5 11.47 -6.41 -0.79
CA ASP A 5 12.15 -7.44 -1.58
C ASP A 5 11.71 -8.77 -0.99
N VAL A 6 10.83 -9.49 -1.71
CA VAL A 6 10.16 -10.69 -1.22
C VAL A 6 11.16 -11.79 -0.88
N SER A 7 12.18 -11.98 -1.71
CA SER A 7 13.25 -12.96 -1.46
C SER A 7 13.95 -12.71 -0.12
N LYS A 8 14.22 -11.44 0.23
CA LYS A 8 14.80 -11.09 1.54
C LYS A 8 13.81 -11.25 2.69
N VAL A 9 12.53 -10.97 2.48
CA VAL A 9 11.49 -11.16 3.51
C VAL A 9 11.35 -12.64 3.85
N VAL A 10 11.20 -13.49 2.84
CA VAL A 10 10.93 -14.92 3.00
C VAL A 10 12.19 -15.70 3.40
N HIS A 11 13.28 -15.60 2.62
CA HIS A 11 14.45 -16.45 2.82
C HIS A 11 15.48 -15.89 3.81
N LYS A 12 15.47 -14.58 4.06
CA LYS A 12 16.38 -13.92 5.03
C LYS A 12 15.66 -13.40 6.27
N HIS A 13 14.38 -13.74 6.42
CA HIS A 13 13.53 -13.35 7.55
C HIS A 13 13.51 -11.83 7.82
N GLN A 14 13.65 -11.02 6.77
CA GLN A 14 13.70 -9.55 6.90
C GLN A 14 12.28 -8.93 6.87
N GLY A 15 11.38 -9.39 7.75
CA GLY A 15 9.98 -8.97 7.79
C GLY A 15 9.77 -7.48 8.03
N TRP A 16 10.73 -6.79 8.66
CA TRP A 16 10.73 -5.33 8.83
C TRP A 16 10.65 -4.56 7.50
N ARG A 17 11.01 -5.19 6.38
CA ARG A 17 10.90 -4.58 5.03
C ARG A 17 9.47 -4.30 4.60
N LEU A 18 8.49 -5.04 5.12
CA LEU A 18 7.06 -4.81 4.89
C LEU A 18 6.59 -3.47 5.47
N ILE A 19 7.34 -2.92 6.42
CA ILE A 19 7.05 -1.64 7.06
C ILE A 19 7.98 -0.58 6.48
N SER A 20 9.30 -0.81 6.46
CA SER A 20 10.26 0.22 6.07
C SER A 20 10.12 0.72 4.63
N CYS A 21 9.54 -0.07 3.72
CA CYS A 21 9.32 0.32 2.33
C CYS A 21 8.37 1.53 2.19
N ILE A 22 7.50 1.77 3.18
CA ILE A 22 6.52 2.87 3.20
C ILE A 22 7.21 4.24 3.14
N TRP A 23 8.42 4.36 3.69
CA TRP A 23 9.18 5.62 3.71
C TRP A 23 10.08 5.82 2.49
N LEU A 24 10.28 4.80 1.67
CA LEU A 24 11.17 4.88 0.51
C LEU A 24 10.39 5.30 -0.74
N HIS A 25 11.07 6.00 -1.64
CA HIS A 25 10.46 6.54 -2.85
C HIS A 25 11.38 6.31 -4.05
N GLY A 26 10.80 5.90 -5.18
CA GLY A 26 11.54 5.58 -6.40
C GLY A 26 11.97 6.78 -7.25
N GLY A 27 11.60 8.01 -6.88
CA GLY A 27 11.97 9.21 -7.64
C GLY A 27 11.39 10.51 -7.07
N VAL A 28 11.86 11.64 -7.59
CA VAL A 28 11.49 12.99 -7.11
C VAL A 28 10.01 13.29 -7.34
N PHE A 29 9.47 12.99 -8.52
CA PHE A 29 8.04 13.17 -8.79
C PHE A 29 7.17 12.28 -7.89
N HIS A 30 7.62 11.05 -7.61
CA HIS A 30 6.88 10.11 -6.76
C HIS A 30 6.80 10.60 -5.31
N ILE A 31 7.90 11.10 -4.74
CA ILE A 31 7.87 11.67 -3.39
C ILE A 31 7.01 12.95 -3.32
N LEU A 32 7.12 13.84 -4.31
CA LEU A 32 6.32 15.07 -4.34
C LEU A 32 4.82 14.77 -4.40
N ALA A 33 4.40 13.85 -5.27
CA ALA A 33 3.01 13.43 -5.38
C ALA A 33 2.50 12.83 -4.05
N ASN A 34 3.25 11.90 -3.45
CA ASN A 34 2.86 11.27 -2.19
C ASN A 34 2.77 12.28 -1.04
N MET A 35 3.72 13.21 -0.93
CA MET A 35 3.71 14.21 0.13
C MET A 35 2.57 15.22 -0.04
N LEU A 36 2.27 15.64 -1.28
CA LEU A 36 1.12 16.50 -1.56
C LEU A 36 -0.20 15.80 -1.19
N SER A 37 -0.37 14.55 -1.61
CA SER A 37 -1.55 13.75 -1.24
C SER A 37 -1.66 13.56 0.27
N LEU A 38 -0.55 13.27 0.95
CA LEU A 38 -0.52 13.13 2.41
C LEU A 38 -0.90 14.45 3.10
N LEU A 39 -0.43 15.59 2.60
CA LEU A 39 -0.74 16.90 3.16
C LEU A 39 -2.24 17.21 3.01
N VAL A 40 -2.80 17.02 1.82
CA VAL A 40 -4.21 17.35 1.55
C VAL A 40 -5.16 16.42 2.31
N ILE A 41 -4.93 15.11 2.26
CA ILE A 41 -5.83 14.10 2.84
C ILE A 41 -5.53 13.91 4.33
N GLY A 42 -4.25 13.80 4.69
CA GLY A 42 -3.79 13.53 6.05
C GLY A 42 -4.14 14.66 7.01
N ILE A 43 -3.89 15.92 6.66
CA ILE A 43 -4.24 17.06 7.54
C ILE A 43 -5.74 17.10 7.81
N ARG A 44 -6.57 16.92 6.78
CA ARG A 44 -8.03 16.92 6.94
C ARG A 44 -8.47 15.82 7.91
N LEU A 45 -7.98 14.59 7.71
CA LEU A 45 -8.33 13.46 8.57
C LEU A 45 -7.78 13.62 10.00
N GLU A 46 -6.58 14.18 10.14
CA GLU A 46 -5.92 14.40 11.43
C GLU A 46 -6.66 15.45 12.27
N GLN A 47 -7.07 16.57 11.66
CA GLN A 47 -7.91 17.58 12.32
C GLN A 47 -9.24 17.01 12.80
N GLU A 48 -9.75 16.00 12.10
CA GLU A 48 -11.07 15.45 12.31
C GLU A 48 -11.09 14.29 13.33
N PHE A 49 -10.07 13.42 13.32
CA PHE A 49 -10.01 12.19 14.12
C PHE A 49 -8.81 12.10 15.06
N GLY A 50 -7.86 13.03 14.95
CA GLY A 50 -6.63 13.08 15.73
C GLY A 50 -5.48 12.26 15.14
N PHE A 51 -4.26 12.73 15.39
CA PHE A 51 -3.03 12.21 14.78
C PHE A 51 -2.78 10.73 15.07
N VAL A 52 -3.12 10.24 16.27
CA VAL A 52 -2.87 8.83 16.65
C VAL A 52 -3.65 7.88 15.76
N ARG A 53 -4.94 8.16 15.53
CA ARG A 53 -5.81 7.28 14.75
C ARG A 53 -5.41 7.27 13.28
N ILE A 54 -5.09 8.45 12.74
CA ILE A 54 -4.69 8.59 11.34
C ILE A 54 -3.29 8.01 11.10
N GLY A 55 -2.36 8.20 12.04
CA GLY A 55 -1.04 7.57 12.01
C GLY A 55 -1.13 6.04 12.02
N LEU A 56 -1.94 5.46 12.91
CA LEU A 56 -2.17 4.01 12.94
C LEU A 56 -2.84 3.50 11.67
N LEU A 57 -3.87 4.21 11.18
CA LEU A 57 -4.54 3.86 9.93
C LEU A 57 -3.54 3.87 8.76
N TYR A 58 -2.70 4.90 8.66
CA TYR A 58 -1.67 5.02 7.64
C TYR A 58 -0.67 3.86 7.68
N ILE A 59 -0.07 3.59 8.85
CA ILE A 59 0.95 2.54 8.98
C ILE A 59 0.38 1.14 8.73
N ILE A 60 -0.77 0.80 9.32
CA ILE A 60 -1.36 -0.53 9.17
C ILE A 60 -1.86 -0.74 7.73
N SER A 61 -2.40 0.30 7.09
CA SER A 61 -2.79 0.20 5.67
C SER A 61 -1.56 0.05 4.77
N GLY A 62 -0.47 0.77 5.04
CA GLY A 62 0.79 0.59 4.32
C GLY A 62 1.35 -0.83 4.45
N LEU A 63 1.23 -1.43 5.64
CA LEU A 63 1.56 -2.84 5.86
C LEU A 63 0.66 -3.77 5.04
N GLY A 64 -0.65 -3.51 5.00
CA GLY A 64 -1.60 -4.28 4.20
C GLY A 64 -1.33 -4.21 2.69
N GLY A 65 -0.95 -3.02 2.19
CA GLY A 65 -0.48 -2.84 0.83
C GLY A 65 0.79 -3.62 0.55
N SER A 66 1.80 -3.50 1.42
CA SER A 66 3.08 -4.20 1.26
C SER A 66 2.91 -5.72 1.34
N LEU A 67 2.00 -6.22 2.18
CA LEU A 67 1.67 -7.63 2.26
C LEU A 67 1.01 -8.13 0.98
N LEU A 68 0.01 -7.42 0.45
CA LEU A 68 -0.66 -7.84 -0.79
C LEU A 68 0.29 -7.76 -1.99
N SER A 69 1.10 -6.71 -2.07
CA SER A 69 2.17 -6.60 -3.07
C SER A 69 3.13 -7.80 -3.00
N ALA A 70 3.62 -8.13 -1.80
CA ALA A 70 4.56 -9.25 -1.64
C ALA A 70 3.97 -10.62 -1.99
N LEU A 71 2.65 -10.78 -1.93
CA LEU A 71 1.94 -12.00 -2.29
C LEU A 71 1.75 -12.18 -3.80
N PHE A 72 1.71 -11.09 -4.58
CA PHE A 72 1.43 -11.11 -6.03
C PHE A 72 2.60 -10.63 -6.90
N ILE A 73 3.60 -9.98 -6.31
CA ILE A 73 4.77 -9.45 -7.01
C ILE A 73 6.04 -9.89 -6.28
N GLN A 74 6.61 -11.03 -6.71
CA GLN A 74 7.85 -11.54 -6.11
C GLN A 74 9.13 -11.05 -6.80
N SER A 75 9.05 -10.67 -8.08
CA SER A 75 10.23 -10.34 -8.90
C SER A 75 10.65 -8.88 -8.87
N ASN A 76 9.78 -7.96 -8.42
CA ASN A 76 10.06 -6.52 -8.41
C ASN A 76 10.32 -5.97 -7.01
N ILE A 77 11.10 -4.90 -6.97
CA ILE A 77 11.33 -4.13 -5.75
C ILE A 77 10.23 -3.06 -5.66
N SER A 78 9.46 -3.09 -4.58
CA SER A 78 8.42 -2.10 -4.32
C SER A 78 8.84 -1.11 -3.23
N VAL A 79 8.52 0.17 -3.45
CA VAL A 79 8.78 1.29 -2.54
C VAL A 79 7.65 2.29 -2.67
N GLY A 80 7.22 2.88 -1.55
CA GLY A 80 6.31 4.01 -1.60
C GLY A 80 5.30 4.06 -0.47
N ALA A 81 4.97 5.28 -0.08
CA ALA A 81 3.88 5.63 0.80
C ALA A 81 2.48 5.42 0.18
N SER A 82 2.39 5.17 -1.13
CA SER A 82 1.14 5.22 -1.88
C SER A 82 0.12 4.17 -1.44
N GLY A 83 0.53 2.97 -1.03
CA GLY A 83 -0.39 1.99 -0.42
C GLY A 83 -1.05 2.53 0.86
N ALA A 84 -0.29 3.22 1.71
CA ALA A 84 -0.83 3.85 2.92
C ALA A 84 -1.78 5.02 2.61
N LEU A 85 -1.50 5.79 1.55
CA LEU A 85 -2.38 6.87 1.05
C LEU A 85 -3.71 6.32 0.52
N PHE A 86 -3.67 5.23 -0.24
CA PHE A 86 -4.88 4.50 -0.63
C PHE A 86 -5.65 3.97 0.58
N GLY A 87 -4.96 3.59 1.65
CA GLY A 87 -5.56 3.31 2.94
C GLY A 87 -6.35 4.47 3.53
N LEU A 88 -5.82 5.70 3.46
CA LEU A 88 -6.57 6.90 3.89
C LEU A 88 -7.81 7.13 3.03
N LEU A 89 -7.74 6.89 1.71
CA LEU A 89 -8.91 6.94 0.82
C LEU A 89 -9.97 5.89 1.20
N GLY A 90 -9.54 4.65 1.49
CA GLY A 90 -10.42 3.59 1.98
C GLY A 90 -11.09 3.95 3.31
N GLY A 91 -10.32 4.53 4.25
CA GLY A 91 -10.83 5.01 5.51
C GLY A 91 -11.91 6.08 5.33
N MET A 92 -11.68 7.06 4.46
CA MET A 92 -12.69 8.08 4.11
C MET A 92 -13.97 7.46 3.53
N LEU A 93 -13.87 6.41 2.73
CA LEU A 93 -15.04 5.73 2.18
C LEU A 93 -15.86 5.06 3.29
N SER A 94 -15.21 4.37 4.24
CA SER A 94 -15.89 3.76 5.38
C SER A 94 -16.52 4.79 6.31
N GLU A 95 -15.85 5.92 6.52
CA GLU A 95 -16.37 7.07 7.27
C GLU A 95 -17.67 7.59 6.62
N LEU A 96 -17.64 7.81 5.30
CA LEU A 96 -18.78 8.28 4.53
C LEU A 96 -19.97 7.31 4.60
N ILE A 97 -19.71 6.00 4.48
CA ILE A 97 -20.75 4.95 4.60
C ILE A 97 -21.33 4.93 6.02
N THR A 98 -20.47 5.01 7.04
CA THR A 98 -20.89 4.94 8.44
C THR A 98 -21.73 6.15 8.85
N ASN A 99 -21.41 7.32 8.29
CA ASN A 99 -21.99 8.62 8.61
C ASN A 99 -22.89 9.16 7.48
N TRP A 100 -23.40 8.29 6.62
CA TRP A 100 -24.19 8.63 5.43
C TRP A 100 -25.31 9.65 5.66
N THR A 101 -25.94 9.62 6.84
CA THR A 101 -27.05 10.52 7.17
C THR A 101 -26.62 11.97 7.41
N ILE A 102 -25.35 12.24 7.77
CA ILE A 102 -24.84 13.56 8.13
C ILE A 102 -24.52 14.42 6.90
N TYR A 103 -24.07 13.80 5.81
CA TYR A 103 -23.69 14.53 4.60
C TYR A 103 -24.92 15.04 3.84
N ALA A 104 -24.93 16.32 3.46
CA ALA A 104 -25.99 16.91 2.66
C ALA A 104 -25.95 16.41 1.20
N ASN A 105 -24.76 16.43 0.56
CA ASN A 105 -24.52 15.97 -0.81
C ASN A 105 -23.76 14.64 -0.86
N LYS A 106 -24.35 13.60 -0.25
CA LYS A 106 -23.78 12.26 -0.04
C LYS A 106 -23.31 11.61 -1.35
N VAL A 107 -24.17 11.67 -2.37
CA VAL A 107 -23.94 11.01 -3.66
C VAL A 107 -22.78 11.68 -4.40
N ALA A 108 -22.72 13.01 -4.39
CA ALA A 108 -21.61 13.73 -5.00
C ALA A 108 -20.27 13.41 -4.30
N ALA A 109 -20.25 13.41 -2.96
CA ALA A 109 -19.04 13.06 -2.20
C ALA A 109 -18.57 11.61 -2.48
N LEU A 110 -19.52 10.66 -2.52
CA LEU A 110 -19.23 9.27 -2.86
C LEU A 110 -18.67 9.15 -4.29
N LEU A 111 -19.35 9.77 -5.27
CA LEU A 111 -18.92 9.74 -6.67
C LEU A 111 -17.53 10.36 -6.85
N THR A 112 -17.26 11.50 -6.24
CA THR A 112 -15.93 12.13 -6.28
C THR A 112 -14.87 11.20 -5.71
N LEU A 113 -15.12 10.59 -4.55
CA LEU A 113 -14.16 9.68 -3.92
C LEU A 113 -13.90 8.44 -4.78
N VAL A 114 -14.97 7.81 -5.31
CA VAL A 114 -14.86 6.64 -6.19
C VAL A 114 -14.12 6.98 -7.48
N VAL A 115 -14.41 8.12 -8.10
CA VAL A 115 -13.69 8.58 -9.30
C VAL A 115 -12.21 8.77 -9.01
N ILE A 116 -11.85 9.39 -7.88
CA ILE A 116 -10.44 9.55 -7.48
C ILE A 116 -9.77 8.18 -7.32
N ILE A 117 -10.41 7.23 -6.63
CA ILE A 117 -9.86 5.87 -6.43
C ILE A 117 -9.64 5.17 -7.77
N VAL A 118 -10.65 5.16 -8.65
CA VAL A 118 -10.59 4.51 -9.96
C VAL A 118 -9.53 5.14 -10.85
N LEU A 119 -9.43 6.47 -10.88
CA LEU A 119 -8.42 7.17 -11.68
C LEU A 119 -7.00 6.85 -11.17
N ASN A 120 -6.77 6.80 -9.86
CA ASN A 120 -5.45 6.46 -9.33
C ASN A 120 -5.08 4.99 -9.62
N LEU A 121 -6.03 4.05 -9.51
CA LEU A 121 -5.79 2.65 -9.90
C LEU A 121 -5.54 2.50 -11.40
N ALA A 122 -6.24 3.27 -12.24
CA ALA A 122 -6.02 3.28 -13.68
C ALA A 122 -4.61 3.81 -14.03
N VAL A 123 -4.15 4.85 -13.33
CA VAL A 123 -2.76 5.33 -13.46
C VAL A 123 -1.76 4.26 -13.00
N GLY A 124 -2.10 3.44 -12.02
CA GLY A 124 -1.20 2.38 -11.55
C GLY A 124 -1.06 1.17 -12.47
N ILE A 125 -1.74 1.15 -13.62
CA ILE A 125 -1.47 0.21 -14.72
C ILE A 125 -0.16 0.57 -15.46
N LEU A 126 0.38 1.78 -15.23
CA LEU A 126 1.65 2.20 -15.77
C LEU A 126 2.81 1.36 -15.18
N PRO A 127 3.87 1.10 -15.97
CA PRO A 127 5.01 0.34 -15.50
C PRO A 127 5.68 1.03 -14.29
N HIS A 128 6.19 0.22 -13.36
CA HIS A 128 6.80 0.64 -12.09
C HIS A 128 5.83 1.14 -11.01
N VAL A 129 4.50 1.08 -11.24
CA VAL A 129 3.50 1.33 -10.20
C VAL A 129 2.97 0.00 -9.66
N ASP A 130 2.82 -0.07 -8.35
CA ASP A 130 2.40 -1.27 -7.64
C ASP A 130 0.92 -1.17 -7.26
N ASN A 131 0.05 -1.64 -8.16
CA ASN A 131 -1.40 -1.62 -7.95
C ASN A 131 -1.85 -2.61 -6.88
N PHE A 132 -1.13 -3.72 -6.66
CA PHE A 132 -1.44 -4.62 -5.55
C PHE A 132 -1.21 -3.94 -4.20
N ALA A 133 -0.17 -3.11 -4.07
CA ALA A 133 0.02 -2.28 -2.89
C ALA A 133 -1.12 -1.27 -2.69
N HIS A 134 -1.63 -0.67 -3.76
CA HIS A 134 -2.77 0.26 -3.69
C HIS A 134 -4.05 -0.44 -3.27
N ILE A 135 -4.36 -1.59 -3.87
CA ILE A 135 -5.55 -2.39 -3.54
C ILE A 135 -5.49 -2.90 -2.10
N GLY A 136 -4.35 -3.47 -1.69
CA GLY A 136 -4.17 -4.01 -0.33
C GLY A 136 -4.23 -2.92 0.73
N GLY A 137 -3.64 -1.76 0.42
CA GLY A 137 -3.71 -0.58 1.26
C GLY A 137 -5.14 -0.04 1.39
N PHE A 138 -5.85 0.11 0.27
CA PHE A 138 -7.24 0.55 0.24
C PHE A 138 -8.16 -0.38 1.03
N LEU A 139 -8.09 -1.70 0.81
CA LEU A 139 -8.93 -2.68 1.49
C LEU A 139 -8.66 -2.68 3.00
N SER A 140 -7.39 -2.63 3.40
CA SER A 140 -7.01 -2.55 4.81
C SER A 140 -7.52 -1.25 5.44
N GLY A 141 -7.31 -0.11 4.78
CA GLY A 141 -7.76 1.19 5.24
C GLY A 141 -9.28 1.33 5.31
N PHE A 142 -10.01 0.71 4.37
CA PHE A 142 -11.47 0.61 4.40
C PHE A 142 -11.95 -0.13 5.65
N LEU A 143 -11.41 -1.33 5.93
CA LEU A 143 -11.76 -2.06 7.15
C LEU A 143 -11.35 -1.30 8.43
N LEU A 144 -10.15 -0.70 8.44
CA LEU A 144 -9.67 0.12 9.56
C LEU A 144 -10.52 1.38 9.75
N GLY A 145 -11.14 1.92 8.70
CA GLY A 145 -12.06 3.03 8.78
C GLY A 145 -13.25 2.73 9.69
N PHE A 146 -13.83 1.52 9.59
CA PHE A 146 -14.90 1.08 10.50
C PHE A 146 -14.41 0.87 11.95
N VAL A 147 -13.11 0.66 12.15
CA VAL A 147 -12.50 0.48 13.48
C VAL A 147 -12.15 1.83 14.13
N PHE A 148 -11.47 2.72 13.41
CA PHE A 148 -10.87 3.94 13.95
C PHE A 148 -11.70 5.21 13.71
N LEU A 149 -12.48 5.28 12.65
CA LEU A 149 -13.22 6.48 12.23
C LEU A 149 -14.70 6.47 12.67
N ILE A 150 -15.03 5.63 13.65
CA ILE A 150 -16.39 5.55 14.22
C ILE A 150 -16.73 6.83 15.00
N ARG A 151 -17.80 7.51 14.60
CA ARG A 151 -18.33 8.70 15.28
C ARG A 151 -19.44 8.34 16.27
N PRO A 152 -19.44 8.90 17.49
CA PRO A 152 -20.56 8.76 18.40
C PRO A 152 -21.80 9.49 17.86
N GLN A 153 -22.99 9.06 18.28
CA GLN A 153 -24.23 9.69 17.85
C GLN A 153 -24.35 11.15 18.33
N PHE A 154 -24.93 12.00 17.47
CA PHE A 154 -25.37 13.33 17.85
C PHE A 154 -26.42 13.25 18.98
N GLY A 155 -26.15 13.89 20.11
CA GLY A 155 -27.02 13.84 21.30
C GLY A 155 -26.59 12.83 22.38
N TRP A 156 -25.45 12.14 22.23
CA TRP A 156 -24.85 11.42 23.34
C TRP A 156 -24.23 12.41 24.33
N VAL A 157 -24.77 12.46 25.55
CA VAL A 157 -24.22 13.22 26.67
C VAL A 157 -23.46 12.24 27.56
N SER A 158 -22.16 12.47 27.75
CA SER A 158 -21.39 11.72 28.74
C SER A 158 -21.95 12.04 30.12
N GLN A 159 -22.35 11.01 30.89
CA GLN A 159 -22.84 11.16 32.26
C GLN A 159 -21.85 11.95 33.15
N ARG A 160 -20.54 11.90 32.83
CA ARG A 160 -19.46 12.62 33.52
C ARG A 160 -19.51 14.14 33.33
N TYR A 161 -20.11 14.63 32.24
CA TYR A 161 -20.26 16.05 31.92
C TYR A 161 -21.72 16.53 32.05
N ALA A 162 -22.61 15.67 32.55
CA ALA A 162 -24.00 16.02 32.78
C ALA A 162 -24.12 16.84 34.08
N ALA A 163 -25.01 17.84 34.09
CA ALA A 163 -25.27 18.65 35.29
C ALA A 163 -25.78 17.77 36.44
N PRO A 164 -25.42 18.06 37.71
CA PRO A 164 -25.96 17.32 38.85
C PRO A 164 -27.50 17.43 38.86
N GLY A 165 -28.19 16.29 38.81
CA GLY A 165 -29.65 16.20 38.68
C GLY A 165 -30.16 15.84 37.28
N TYR A 166 -29.30 15.81 36.25
CA TYR A 166 -29.65 15.31 34.92
C TYR A 166 -29.85 13.79 34.96
N SER A 167 -31.10 13.36 35.07
CA SER A 167 -31.51 11.95 35.04
C SER A 167 -32.12 11.65 33.68
N SER A 168 -31.31 11.15 32.73
CA SER A 168 -31.86 10.66 31.46
C SER A 168 -32.67 9.39 31.72
N ILE A 169 -33.97 9.41 31.38
CA ILE A 169 -34.90 8.27 31.51
C ILE A 169 -34.47 7.10 30.61
N SER A 170 -33.64 7.35 29.59
CA SER A 170 -33.09 6.33 28.71
C SER A 170 -31.64 6.65 28.35
N ALA A 171 -30.70 5.79 28.74
CA ALA A 171 -29.32 5.89 28.28
C ALA A 171 -29.28 5.60 26.77
N LYS A 172 -29.25 6.64 25.93
CA LYS A 172 -29.08 6.45 24.49
C LYS A 172 -27.70 5.85 24.24
N PRO A 173 -27.59 4.74 23.48
CA PRO A 173 -26.31 4.09 23.22
C PRO A 173 -25.38 5.03 22.45
N LYS A 174 -24.09 5.04 22.82
CA LYS A 174 -23.06 5.90 22.21
C LYS A 174 -22.91 5.65 20.70
N PHE A 175 -23.12 4.40 20.27
CA PHE A 175 -22.99 3.94 18.89
C PHE A 175 -24.24 3.18 18.45
N LYS A 176 -24.55 3.23 17.14
CA LYS A 176 -25.64 2.43 16.54
C LYS A 176 -25.24 0.96 16.47
N MET A 177 -26.24 0.08 16.48
CA MET A 177 -26.03 -1.37 16.36
C MET A 177 -25.25 -1.74 15.09
N TYR A 178 -25.59 -1.15 13.93
CA TYR A 178 -24.85 -1.42 12.70
C TYR A 178 -23.38 -0.97 12.76
N GLN A 179 -23.07 0.12 13.48
CA GLN A 179 -21.69 0.58 13.64
C GLN A 179 -20.89 -0.43 14.49
N CYS A 180 -21.51 -1.00 15.53
CA CYS A 180 -20.90 -2.05 16.34
C CYS A 180 -20.68 -3.33 15.53
N ILE A 181 -21.67 -3.75 14.72
CA ILE A 181 -21.55 -4.92 13.84
C ILE A 181 -20.41 -4.73 12.84
N LEU A 182 -20.36 -3.58 12.14
CA LEU A 182 -19.29 -3.27 11.19
C LEU A 182 -17.93 -3.21 11.87
N TRP A 183 -17.85 -2.66 13.09
CA TRP A 183 -16.63 -2.62 13.87
C TRP A 183 -16.11 -4.03 14.20
N VAL A 184 -16.95 -4.91 14.76
CA VAL A 184 -16.57 -6.29 15.09
C VAL A 184 -16.19 -7.08 13.84
N ALA A 185 -17.03 -7.01 12.79
CA ALA A 185 -16.78 -7.71 11.54
C ALA A 185 -15.47 -7.27 10.89
N SER A 186 -15.20 -5.96 10.82
CA SER A 186 -13.97 -5.43 10.24
C SER A 186 -12.74 -5.83 11.05
N LEU A 187 -12.83 -5.83 12.38
CA LEU A 187 -11.74 -6.28 13.24
C LEU A 187 -11.40 -7.76 13.01
N ILE A 188 -12.40 -8.63 12.91
CA ILE A 188 -12.21 -10.05 12.60
C ILE A 188 -11.57 -10.23 11.22
N LEU A 189 -12.10 -9.56 10.21
CA LEU A 189 -11.59 -9.65 8.84
C LEU A 189 -10.15 -9.15 8.73
N LEU A 190 -9.77 -8.08 9.44
CA LEU A 190 -8.40 -7.60 9.50
C LEU A 190 -7.48 -8.65 10.14
N ILE A 191 -7.83 -9.17 11.31
CA ILE A 191 -7.00 -10.16 12.02
C ILE A 191 -6.80 -11.40 11.15
N VAL A 192 -7.89 -11.96 10.61
CA VAL A 192 -7.82 -13.15 9.75
C VAL A 192 -7.05 -12.84 8.46
N GLY A 193 -7.34 -11.73 7.79
CA GLY A 193 -6.67 -11.36 6.53
C GLY A 193 -5.16 -11.16 6.69
N PHE A 194 -4.73 -10.41 7.70
CA PHE A 194 -3.30 -10.20 7.97
C PHE A 194 -2.59 -11.48 8.39
N THR A 195 -3.22 -12.30 9.25
CA THR A 195 -2.60 -13.57 9.69
C THR A 195 -2.48 -14.56 8.55
N VAL A 196 -3.55 -14.79 7.78
CA VAL A 196 -3.54 -15.68 6.63
C VAL A 196 -2.55 -15.19 5.57
N GLY A 197 -2.60 -13.90 5.22
CA GLY A 197 -1.69 -13.32 4.24
C GLY A 197 -0.23 -13.45 4.66
N LEU A 198 0.10 -13.17 5.92
CA LEU A 198 1.46 -13.31 6.43
C LEU A 198 1.92 -14.77 6.43
N VAL A 199 1.07 -15.71 6.80
CA VAL A 199 1.39 -17.14 6.75
C VAL A 199 1.65 -17.62 5.32
N ILE A 200 0.82 -17.20 4.37
CA ILE A 200 1.00 -17.54 2.94
C ILE A 200 2.33 -16.96 2.44
N LEU A 201 2.60 -15.68 2.74
CA LEU A 201 3.84 -15.01 2.34
C LEU A 201 5.07 -15.72 2.92
N LEU A 202 5.06 -16.05 4.21
CA LEU A 202 6.20 -16.70 4.88
C LEU A 202 6.40 -18.16 4.41
N ARG A 203 5.38 -18.79 3.81
CA ARG A 203 5.52 -20.08 3.12
C ARG A 203 6.12 -19.93 1.72
N GLY A 204 6.33 -18.72 1.22
CA GLY A 204 6.90 -18.45 -0.10
C GLY A 204 5.93 -18.69 -1.26
N VAL A 205 4.62 -18.71 -1.00
CA VAL A 205 3.61 -18.90 -2.06
C VAL A 205 3.47 -17.63 -2.88
N ASP A 206 3.52 -17.76 -4.21
CA ASP A 206 3.18 -16.69 -5.15
C ASP A 206 1.72 -16.84 -5.58
N LEU A 207 0.86 -15.87 -5.23
CA LEU A 207 -0.54 -15.87 -5.64
C LEU A 207 -0.73 -15.46 -7.10
N ASN A 208 0.29 -14.88 -7.74
CA ASN A 208 0.23 -14.56 -9.15
C ASN A 208 0.30 -15.83 -10.03
N ASP A 209 0.95 -16.90 -9.56
CA ASP A 209 1.00 -18.19 -10.27
C ASP A 209 -0.37 -18.87 -10.34
N GLU A 210 -1.23 -18.60 -9.38
CA GLU A 210 -2.60 -19.13 -9.30
C GLU A 210 -3.62 -18.31 -10.09
N CYS A 211 -3.20 -17.21 -10.73
CA CYS A 211 -4.10 -16.25 -11.37
C CYS A 211 -3.56 -15.73 -12.71
N SER A 212 -4.11 -16.25 -13.81
CA SER A 212 -3.68 -15.95 -15.18
C SER A 212 -3.90 -14.51 -15.66
N TRP A 213 -4.61 -13.67 -14.90
CA TRP A 213 -4.88 -12.27 -15.27
C TRP A 213 -4.34 -11.26 -14.26
N CYS A 214 -3.81 -11.72 -13.12
CA CYS A 214 -3.41 -10.86 -12.01
C CYS A 214 -2.24 -9.93 -12.39
N HIS A 215 -1.33 -10.36 -13.27
CA HIS A 215 -0.24 -9.52 -13.75
C HIS A 215 -0.72 -8.25 -14.49
N TYR A 216 -1.89 -8.30 -15.14
CA TYR A 216 -2.47 -7.13 -15.82
C TYR A 216 -2.97 -6.06 -14.87
N LEU A 217 -3.22 -6.38 -13.59
CA LEU A 217 -3.59 -5.39 -12.60
C LEU A 217 -2.46 -4.38 -12.33
N SER A 218 -1.20 -4.84 -12.37
CA SER A 218 -0.05 -3.96 -12.14
C SER A 218 0.57 -3.44 -13.42
N CYS A 219 0.45 -4.13 -14.54
CA CYS A 219 0.94 -3.61 -15.81
C CYS A 219 0.22 -4.23 -17.01
N VAL A 220 -0.34 -3.37 -17.87
CA VAL A 220 -0.90 -3.78 -19.17
C VAL A 220 0.09 -3.40 -20.27
N PRO A 221 0.63 -4.35 -21.07
CA PRO A 221 1.56 -4.04 -22.14
C PRO A 221 0.86 -3.28 -23.26
N THR A 222 1.51 -2.25 -23.82
CA THR A 222 0.97 -1.45 -24.94
C THR A 222 2.05 -1.20 -26.00
N SER A 223 1.67 -0.61 -27.14
CA SER A 223 2.65 -0.22 -28.18
C SER A 223 3.67 0.84 -27.70
N ARG A 224 3.41 1.51 -26.57
CA ARG A 224 4.29 2.55 -26.00
C ARG A 224 5.14 2.07 -24.84
N TRP A 225 4.85 0.93 -24.21
CA TRP A 225 5.64 0.40 -23.08
C TRP A 225 5.51 -1.12 -22.90
N SER A 226 6.55 -1.73 -22.32
CA SER A 226 6.59 -3.17 -22.01
C SER A 226 6.53 -3.41 -20.51
N CYS A 227 5.84 -4.48 -20.12
CA CYS A 227 5.71 -4.96 -18.74
C CYS A 227 6.73 -6.06 -18.38
N ASN A 228 7.67 -6.38 -19.29
CA ASN A 228 8.65 -7.43 -19.06
C ASN A 228 9.59 -7.05 -17.91
N THR A 229 9.36 -7.71 -16.78
CA THR A 229 10.23 -7.71 -15.60
C THR A 229 11.01 -9.01 -15.57
N GLN A 230 11.61 -9.38 -16.71
CA GLN A 230 12.58 -10.47 -16.67
C GLN A 230 13.70 -10.07 -15.71
N PRO A 231 14.15 -10.98 -14.82
CA PRO A 231 15.29 -10.70 -13.97
C PRO A 231 16.41 -10.25 -14.88
N VAL A 232 16.90 -9.04 -14.63
CA VAL A 232 17.95 -8.44 -15.43
C VAL A 232 19.18 -9.36 -15.34
N SER A 233 19.33 -10.23 -16.32
CA SER A 233 20.45 -11.13 -16.46
C SER A 233 21.44 -10.47 -17.41
N CYS A 234 22.67 -10.30 -16.94
CA CYS A 234 23.78 -9.91 -17.80
C CYS A 234 24.76 -11.05 -17.88
N LEU A 235 25.24 -11.29 -19.09
CA LEU A 235 26.47 -12.05 -19.30
C LEU A 235 27.63 -11.15 -18.87
N ALA A 236 28.47 -11.66 -17.98
CA ALA A 236 29.67 -10.97 -17.52
C ALA A 236 30.90 -11.68 -18.10
N ASP A 237 31.69 -10.94 -18.86
CA ASP A 237 32.98 -11.40 -19.37
C ASP A 237 34.08 -10.54 -18.74
N GLN A 238 34.99 -11.18 -18.01
CA GLN A 238 36.00 -10.50 -17.21
C GLN A 238 37.40 -10.84 -17.70
N THR A 239 38.12 -9.80 -18.14
CA THR A 239 39.56 -9.80 -18.41
C THR A 239 40.30 -9.12 -17.26
N SER A 240 41.62 -9.28 -17.20
CA SER A 240 42.46 -8.85 -16.06
C SER A 240 42.24 -7.40 -15.60
N ASP A 241 41.93 -6.48 -16.52
CA ASP A 241 41.70 -5.06 -16.23
C ASP A 241 40.30 -4.54 -16.62
N GLN A 242 39.43 -5.39 -17.18
CA GLN A 242 38.14 -4.95 -17.72
C GLN A 242 37.01 -5.95 -17.45
N LEU A 243 35.82 -5.42 -17.16
CA LEU A 243 34.58 -6.17 -17.03
C LEU A 243 33.62 -5.72 -18.14
N THR A 244 33.30 -6.62 -19.07
CA THR A 244 32.26 -6.40 -20.08
C THR A 244 30.97 -7.04 -19.61
N LEU A 245 29.92 -6.23 -19.49
CA LEU A 245 28.58 -6.69 -19.18
C LEU A 245 27.71 -6.58 -20.43
N THR A 246 26.96 -7.64 -20.74
CA THR A 246 26.01 -7.67 -21.85
C THR A 246 24.64 -8.03 -21.33
N CYS A 247 23.68 -7.14 -21.51
CA CYS A 247 22.30 -7.31 -21.09
C CYS A 247 21.60 -8.38 -21.93
N SER A 248 21.11 -9.47 -21.32
CA SER A 248 20.41 -10.53 -22.07
C SER A 248 19.08 -10.09 -22.65
N SER A 249 18.40 -9.11 -22.04
CA SER A 249 17.08 -8.65 -22.48
C SER A 249 17.14 -7.61 -23.61
N THR A 250 18.17 -6.77 -23.63
CA THR A 250 18.28 -5.66 -24.61
C THR A 250 19.44 -5.83 -25.59
N GLY A 251 20.36 -6.77 -25.34
CA GLY A 251 21.59 -6.93 -26.11
C GLY A 251 22.63 -5.82 -25.91
N LYS A 252 22.35 -4.79 -25.09
CA LYS A 252 23.29 -3.70 -24.81
C LYS A 252 24.52 -4.23 -24.07
N SER A 253 25.71 -3.90 -24.57
CA SER A 253 26.97 -4.19 -23.89
C SER A 253 27.69 -2.93 -23.43
N LYS A 254 28.38 -3.00 -22.30
CA LYS A 254 29.24 -1.91 -21.81
C LYS A 254 30.43 -2.48 -21.05
N THR A 255 31.60 -1.92 -21.30
CA THR A 255 32.86 -2.30 -20.67
C THR A 255 33.22 -1.31 -19.58
N TYR A 256 33.61 -1.82 -18.42
CA TYR A 256 34.04 -1.06 -17.25
C TYR A 256 35.50 -1.40 -16.94
N ALA A 257 36.32 -0.40 -16.63
CA ALA A 257 37.69 -0.62 -16.16
C ALA A 257 37.67 -1.05 -14.67
N LEU A 258 37.40 -2.33 -14.44
CA LEU A 258 37.31 -2.94 -13.11
C LEU A 258 38.02 -4.31 -13.12
N SER A 259 39.01 -4.46 -12.25
CA SER A 259 39.64 -5.75 -11.94
C SER A 259 38.95 -6.41 -10.72
N ASN A 260 38.78 -7.73 -10.75
CA ASN A 260 38.18 -8.53 -9.66
C ASN A 260 36.84 -8.01 -9.13
N ALA A 261 35.84 -7.89 -10.00
CA ALA A 261 34.53 -7.37 -9.63
C ALA A 261 33.75 -8.36 -8.75
N THR A 262 33.24 -7.90 -7.62
CA THR A 262 32.39 -8.74 -6.76
C THR A 262 31.03 -9.01 -7.42
N THR A 263 30.38 -10.12 -7.05
CA THR A 263 29.03 -10.49 -7.54
C THR A 263 28.00 -9.38 -7.29
N SER A 264 28.14 -8.62 -6.20
CA SER A 264 27.31 -7.45 -5.91
C SER A 264 27.54 -6.27 -6.86
N GLN A 265 28.80 -5.99 -7.22
CA GLN A 265 29.14 -4.93 -8.18
C GLN A 265 28.63 -5.28 -9.58
N ILE A 266 28.81 -6.54 -10.00
CA ILE A 266 28.29 -7.05 -11.29
C ILE A 266 26.77 -6.87 -11.36
N ARG A 267 26.04 -7.25 -10.31
CA ARG A 267 24.58 -7.14 -10.27
C ARG A 267 24.11 -5.68 -10.28
N GLY A 268 24.81 -4.79 -9.59
CA GLY A 268 24.52 -3.35 -9.59
C GLY A 268 24.74 -2.71 -10.97
N LEU A 269 25.89 -2.97 -11.59
CA LEU A 269 26.22 -2.46 -12.94
C LEU A 269 25.32 -3.05 -14.02
N CYS A 270 24.91 -4.32 -13.86
CA CYS A 270 23.97 -4.99 -14.76
C CYS A 270 22.59 -4.33 -14.74
N SER A 271 22.07 -4.02 -13.54
CA SER A 271 20.81 -3.27 -13.40
C SER A 271 20.89 -1.89 -14.06
N LEU A 272 22.03 -1.21 -13.93
CA LEU A 272 22.29 0.12 -14.51
C LEU A 272 22.45 0.11 -16.04
N LEU A 273 22.88 -1.01 -16.62
CA LEU A 273 23.07 -1.17 -18.06
C LEU A 273 21.76 -1.51 -18.80
N CYS A 274 20.90 -2.29 -18.14
CA CYS A 274 19.68 -2.83 -18.73
C CYS A 274 18.43 -1.96 -18.51
N HIS A 275 18.46 -1.03 -17.55
CA HIS A 275 17.48 0.06 -17.43
C HIS A 275 17.89 1.25 -18.31
#